data_AF-A0A8H7Y5B1-F1
#
_entry.id   AF-A0A8H7Y5B1-F1
#
_cell.length_a   1.000
_cell.length_b   1.000
_cell.length_c   1.000
_cell.angle_alpha   90.00
_cell.angle_beta   90.00
_cell.angle_gamma   90.00
#
_symmetry.space_group_name_H-M   'P 1'
#
loop_
_entity.id
_entity.type
_entity.pdbx_description
1 polymer ?
#
loop_
_entity_poly.entity_id
_entity_poly.type
_entity_poly.pdbx_seq_one_letter_code
_entity_poly.pdbx_strand_id
1 'polypeptide(L)'
;MKPPDLPAGSVYTQYYCEENVYLLSQTFLETPVVSDFWEIVVIFISNNNKTVALWYQKAAADDNRPVVWDYHVILALKWKAVGIGSLTR
;
A
#
# COMPACT_ATOMS: atom_id res chain seq x y z
N MET A 1 12.00 -10.41 -7.47
CA MET A 1 11.08 -11.33 -6.77
C MET A 1 9.66 -10.80 -6.95
N LYS A 2 8.63 -11.65 -7.09
CA LYS A 2 7.23 -11.20 -7.15
C LYS A 2 6.79 -10.80 -5.73
N PRO A 3 6.14 -9.65 -5.50
CA PRO A 3 5.53 -9.35 -4.21
C PRO A 3 4.45 -10.40 -3.88
N PRO A 4 4.20 -10.67 -2.59
CA PRO A 4 3.10 -11.55 -2.19
C PRO A 4 1.77 -10.99 -2.69
N ASP A 5 0.79 -11.88 -2.87
CA ASP A 5 -0.59 -11.46 -3.12
C ASP A 5 -1.19 -10.86 -1.82
N LEU A 6 -2.33 -10.18 -1.95
CA LEU A 6 -3.04 -9.60 -0.80
C LEU A 6 -3.43 -10.71 0.21
N PRO A 7 -3.23 -10.51 1.53
CA PRO A 7 -3.62 -11.50 2.53
C PRO A 7 -5.11 -11.84 2.48
N ALA A 8 -5.44 -13.12 2.56
CA ALA A 8 -6.82 -13.57 2.63
C ALA A 8 -7.52 -12.98 3.87
N GLY A 9 -8.76 -12.52 3.70
CA GLY A 9 -9.53 -11.91 4.79
C GLY A 9 -9.12 -10.48 5.15
N SER A 10 -8.33 -9.81 4.31
CA SER A 10 -8.02 -8.38 4.49
C SER A 10 -9.29 -7.55 4.68
N VAL A 11 -9.36 -6.82 5.79
CA VAL A 11 -10.48 -5.93 6.12
C VAL A 11 -10.49 -4.76 5.15
N TYR A 12 -11.67 -4.38 4.68
CA TYR A 12 -11.84 -3.23 3.80
C TYR A 12 -13.13 -2.47 4.12
N THR A 13 -12.97 -1.20 4.47
CA THR A 13 -14.06 -0.24 4.63
C THR A 13 -13.88 0.91 3.64
N GLN A 14 -14.93 1.22 2.85
CA GLN A 14 -14.89 2.34 1.91
C GLN A 14 -14.66 3.65 2.67
N TYR A 15 -13.81 4.52 2.11
CA TYR A 15 -13.48 5.84 2.68
C TYR A 15 -12.60 5.84 3.95
N TYR A 16 -12.14 4.68 4.42
CA TYR A 16 -11.19 4.52 5.52
C TYR A 16 -9.89 3.88 5.02
N CYS A 17 -9.30 4.44 3.97
CA CYS A 17 -8.12 3.86 3.30
C CYS A 17 -6.88 3.77 4.20
N GLU A 18 -6.73 4.72 5.12
CA GLU A 18 -5.74 4.78 6.16
C GLU A 18 -5.85 3.61 7.16
N GLU A 19 -7.07 3.26 7.60
CA GLU A 19 -7.28 2.11 8.50
C GLU A 19 -7.06 0.79 7.75
N ASN A 20 -7.55 0.70 6.51
CA ASN A 20 -7.35 -0.48 5.66
C ASN A 20 -5.84 -0.75 5.45
N VAL A 21 -5.06 0.31 5.14
CA VAL A 21 -3.61 0.21 4.95
C VAL A 21 -2.88 -0.05 6.26
N TYR A 22 -3.35 0.54 7.38
CA TYR A 22 -2.80 0.24 8.70
C TYR A 22 -2.93 -1.25 9.04
N LEU A 23 -4.13 -1.83 8.92
CA LEU A 23 -4.36 -3.25 9.19
C LEU A 23 -3.56 -4.14 8.24
N LEU A 24 -3.52 -3.81 6.94
CA LEU A 24 -2.69 -4.53 5.98
C LEU A 24 -1.20 -4.49 6.35
N SER A 25 -0.70 -3.34 6.81
CA SER A 25 0.69 -3.19 7.23
C SER A 25 1.00 -4.06 8.44
N GLN A 26 0.09 -4.17 9.42
CA GLN A 26 0.26 -5.05 10.58
C GLN A 26 0.37 -6.51 10.13
N THR A 27 -0.54 -6.97 9.27
CA THR A 27 -0.49 -8.34 8.72
C THR A 27 0.82 -8.61 7.99
N PHE A 28 1.30 -7.67 7.19
CA PHE A 28 2.57 -7.83 6.46
C PHE A 28 3.80 -7.80 7.35
N LEU A 29 3.79 -7.03 8.44
CA LEU A 29 4.87 -7.06 9.44
C LEU A 29 4.98 -8.42 10.14
N GLU A 30 3.86 -9.10 10.34
CA GLU A 30 3.80 -10.44 10.94
C GLU A 30 4.06 -11.57 9.93
N THR A 31 4.16 -11.26 8.63
CA THR A 31 4.37 -12.24 7.57
C THR A 31 5.87 -12.40 7.26
N PRO A 32 6.51 -13.54 7.58
CA PRO A 32 7.97 -13.69 7.49
C PRO A 32 8.57 -13.36 6.12
N VAL A 33 7.94 -13.82 5.03
CA VAL A 33 8.43 -13.53 3.67
C VAL A 33 8.40 -12.04 3.34
N VAL A 34 7.50 -11.27 3.97
CA VAL A 34 7.44 -9.82 3.78
C VAL A 34 8.43 -9.13 4.71
N SER A 35 8.41 -9.46 6.00
CA SER A 35 9.30 -8.87 7.00
C SER A 35 10.77 -9.09 6.67
N ASP A 36 11.14 -10.20 6.06
CA ASP A 36 12.54 -10.53 5.77
C ASP A 36 13.05 -9.85 4.50
N PHE A 37 12.22 -9.76 3.46
CA PHE A 37 12.66 -9.40 2.12
C PHE A 37 12.14 -8.06 1.60
N TRP A 38 11.12 -7.48 2.25
CA TRP A 38 10.45 -6.28 1.77
C TRP A 38 10.42 -5.18 2.83
N GLU A 39 10.68 -3.96 2.38
CA GLU A 39 10.40 -2.72 3.09
C GLU A 39 8.94 -2.34 2.82
N ILE A 40 8.15 -2.18 3.88
CA ILE A 40 6.77 -1.73 3.82
C ILE A 40 6.76 -0.21 3.84
N VAL A 41 6.18 0.40 2.80
CA VAL A 41 6.05 1.86 2.67
C VAL A 41 4.58 2.23 2.61
N VAL A 42 4.13 3.04 3.57
CA VAL A 42 2.79 3.64 3.55
C VAL A 42 2.88 5.01 2.89
N ILE A 43 2.07 5.23 1.84
CA ILE A 43 2.11 6.44 1.02
C ILE A 43 0.78 7.16 1.15
N PHE A 44 0.84 8.39 1.68
CA PHE A 44 -0.28 9.33 1.67
C PHE A 44 -0.21 10.17 0.39
N ILE A 45 -1.30 10.15 -0.37
CA ILE A 45 -1.47 10.90 -1.61
C ILE A 45 -2.46 12.02 -1.33
N SER A 46 -1.98 13.26 -1.32
CA SER A 46 -2.82 14.46 -1.19
C SER A 46 -2.08 15.66 -1.79
N ASN A 47 -2.71 16.83 -1.77
CA ASN A 47 -2.13 18.11 -2.16
C ASN A 47 -2.68 19.23 -1.25
N ASN A 48 -2.14 20.44 -1.39
CA ASN A 48 -2.54 21.58 -0.55
C ASN A 48 -4.05 21.86 -0.58
N ASN A 49 -4.70 21.59 -1.71
CA ASN A 49 -6.12 21.85 -1.92
C ASN A 49 -7.01 20.65 -1.57
N LYS A 50 -6.43 19.52 -1.13
CA LYS A 50 -7.13 18.26 -0.88
C LYS A 50 -8.05 17.88 -2.05
N THR A 51 -7.48 17.87 -3.25
CA THR A 51 -8.20 17.53 -4.49
C THR A 51 -7.27 16.77 -5.43
N VAL A 52 -7.05 15.49 -5.14
CA VAL A 52 -6.22 14.60 -5.98
C VAL A 52 -7.11 13.73 -6.86
N ALA A 53 -6.82 13.70 -8.16
CA ALA A 53 -7.53 12.88 -9.13
C ALA A 53 -6.83 11.54 -9.31
N LEU A 54 -7.51 10.44 -9.01
CA LEU A 54 -7.00 9.08 -9.18
C LEU A 54 -7.88 8.31 -10.17
N TRP A 55 -7.26 7.70 -11.18
CA TRP A 55 -7.91 6.81 -12.16
C TRP A 55 -7.98 5.37 -11.63
N TYR A 56 -8.76 4.53 -12.32
CA TYR A 56 -8.91 3.10 -12.02
C TYR A 56 -9.36 2.85 -10.57
N GLN A 57 -10.24 3.70 -10.08
CA GLN A 57 -10.80 3.60 -8.74
C GLN A 57 -12.11 2.81 -8.80
N LYS A 58 -12.36 1.93 -7.83
CA LYS A 58 -13.61 1.15 -7.75
C LYS A 58 -14.87 2.03 -7.67
N ALA A 59 -14.74 3.26 -7.15
CA ALA A 59 -15.82 4.22 -7.06
C ALA A 59 -16.03 5.06 -8.35
N ALA A 60 -15.18 4.87 -9.37
CA ALA A 60 -15.32 5.57 -10.63
C ALA A 60 -16.59 5.11 -11.37
N ALA A 61 -17.21 6.02 -12.11
CA ALA A 61 -18.36 5.70 -12.95
C ALA A 61 -17.96 4.84 -14.18
N ASP A 62 -16.75 5.07 -14.69
CA ASP A 62 -16.13 4.32 -15.79
C ASP A 62 -14.60 4.45 -15.72
N ASP A 63 -13.88 3.56 -16.43
CA ASP A 63 -12.40 3.49 -16.39
C ASP A 63 -11.69 4.73 -16.93
N ASN A 64 -12.38 5.59 -17.70
CA ASN A 64 -11.83 6.81 -18.27
C ASN A 64 -12.01 8.05 -17.36
N ARG A 65 -12.73 7.92 -16.23
CA ARG A 65 -12.99 9.01 -15.31
C ARG A 65 -12.23 8.84 -13.99
N PRO A 66 -11.54 9.87 -13.49
CA PRO A 66 -10.95 9.82 -12.17
C PRO A 66 -12.02 9.99 -11.08
N VAL A 67 -11.70 9.51 -9.88
CA VAL A 67 -12.34 9.94 -8.64
C VAL A 67 -11.47 11.01 -8.01
N VAL A 68 -12.10 12.09 -7.53
CA VAL A 68 -11.41 13.16 -6.82
C VAL A 68 -11.51 12.90 -5.32
N TRP A 69 -10.35 12.77 -4.68
CA TRP A 69 -10.22 12.53 -3.25
C TRP A 69 -9.61 13.74 -2.55
N ASP A 70 -9.93 13.91 -1.27
CA ASP A 70 -9.22 14.81 -0.37
C ASP A 70 -7.83 14.26 0.00
N TYR A 71 -7.77 12.95 0.24
CA TYR A 71 -6.55 12.17 0.31
C TYR A 71 -6.82 10.70 -0.02
N HIS A 72 -5.76 9.95 -0.32
CA HIS A 72 -5.83 8.51 -0.43
C HIS A 72 -4.56 7.87 0.13
N VAL A 73 -4.66 6.67 0.68
CA VAL A 73 -3.53 5.94 1.26
C VAL A 73 -3.34 4.63 0.55
N ILE A 74 -2.10 4.34 0.18
CA ILE A 74 -1.69 3.06 -0.42
C ILE A 74 -0.50 2.46 0.33
N LEU A 75 -0.30 1.15 0.17
CA LEU A 75 0.88 0.44 0.65
C LEU A 75 1.71 -0.02 -0.54
N ALA A 76 3.01 0.27 -0.52
CA ALA A 76 3.98 -0.24 -1.48
C ALA A 76 4.97 -1.18 -0.77
N LEU A 77 5.26 -2.31 -1.40
CA LEU A 77 6.33 -3.21 -0.98
C LEU A 77 7.56 -2.95 -1.85
N LYS A 78 8.64 -2.51 -1.22
CA LYS A 78 9.92 -2.29 -1.89
C LYS A 78 10.89 -3.39 -1.50
N TRP A 79 11.54 -4.01 -2.47
CA TRP A 79 12.53 -5.04 -2.19
C TRP A 79 13.67 -4.48 -1.34
N LYS A 80 14.05 -5.17 -0.25
CA LYS A 80 15.23 -4.81 0.53
C LYS A 80 16.46 -5.13 -0.31
N ALA A 81 17.20 -4.09 -0.71
CA ALA A 81 18.50 -4.31 -1.32
C ALA A 81 19.36 -5.10 -0.33
N VAL A 82 19.84 -6.29 -0.73
CA VAL A 82 20.80 -7.05 0.07
C VAL A 82 22.07 -6.22 0.10
N GLY A 83 22.35 -5.59 1.24
CA GLY A 83 23.64 -4.98 1.47
C GLY A 83 24.71 -6.07 1.43
N ILE A 84 25.75 -5.87 0.63
CA ILE A 84 26.92 -6.76 0.49
C ILE A 84 27.67 -6.94 1.84
N GLY A 85 27.23 -6.28 2.92
CA GLY A 85 27.81 -6.37 4.26
C GLY A 85 27.15 -7.35 5.24
N SER A 86 26.08 -8.06 4.88
CA SER A 86 25.41 -9.00 5.82
C SER A 86 25.86 -10.46 5.70
N LEU A 87 26.85 -10.77 4.85
CA LEU A 87 27.46 -12.10 4.74
C LEU A 87 28.57 -12.35 5.77
N THR A 88 28.76 -11.44 6.74
CA THR A 88 29.67 -11.62 7.88
C THR A 88 28.94 -11.38 9.19
N ARG A 89 28.07 -12.30 9.58
CA ARG A 89 27.75 -12.56 10.98
C ARG A 89 27.34 -14.02 11.16
#